data_AF-A0A956VIM4-F1
#
_entry.id   AF-A0A956VIM4-F1
#
_cell.length_a   1.000
_cell.length_b   1.000
_cell.length_c   1.000
_cell.angle_alpha   90.00
_cell.angle_beta   90.00
_cell.angle_gamma   90.00
#
_symmetry.space_group_name_H-M   'P 1'
#
loop_
_entity.id
_entity.type
_entity.pdbx_description
1 polymer ?
#
loop_
_entity_poly.entity_id
_entity_poly.type
_entity_poly.pdbx_seq_one_letter_code
_entity_poly.pdbx_strand_id
1 'polypeptide(L)'
;MNENEPHTLIDLKPLLEYDSVRTWMDGLRQHWGGDPETEDLERLPIFEAFCRQVGRDPDQIVKETTMIKNGQRRIRIQGRNRYAALIEEWQDTVEGSRFRKAKWGNTVRSFLIHNGVLLQSGIQT
;
A
#
# COMPACT_ATOMS: atom_id res chain seq x y z
N MET A 1 -6.09 -17.41 25.85
CA MET A 1 -5.04 -17.88 24.93
C MET A 1 -5.71 -17.84 23.57
N ASN A 2 -5.40 -16.84 22.75
CA ASN A 2 -5.99 -16.75 21.42
C ASN A 2 -4.87 -16.97 20.41
N GLU A 3 -5.13 -17.94 19.56
CA GLU A 3 -4.21 -18.66 18.70
C GLU A 3 -3.52 -17.71 17.72
N ASN A 4 -2.18 -17.82 17.67
CA ASN A 4 -1.36 -17.26 16.61
C ASN A 4 -1.85 -17.82 15.27
N GLU A 5 -2.68 -17.08 14.55
CA GLU A 5 -2.88 -17.34 13.12
C GLU A 5 -1.51 -17.25 12.43
N PRO A 6 -1.13 -18.28 11.64
CA PRO A 6 0.15 -18.24 10.93
C PRO A 6 0.14 -17.01 10.04
N HIS A 7 1.13 -16.13 10.23
CA HIS A 7 1.38 -15.04 9.30
C HIS A 7 1.55 -15.70 7.93
N THR A 8 0.54 -15.57 7.08
CA THR A 8 0.48 -16.28 5.81
C THR A 8 1.77 -15.98 5.06
N LEU A 9 2.65 -16.98 4.95
CA LEU A 9 3.91 -16.86 4.21
C LEU A 9 3.54 -16.76 2.74
N ILE A 10 3.26 -15.54 2.30
CA ILE A 10 3.11 -15.24 0.89
C ILE A 10 4.49 -15.23 0.25
N ASP A 11 4.61 -15.95 -0.87
CA ASP A 11 5.80 -15.88 -1.71
C ASP A 11 5.67 -14.66 -2.61
N LEU A 12 6.38 -13.58 -2.25
CA LEU A 12 6.44 -12.36 -3.03
C LEU A 12 7.60 -12.50 -4.03
N LYS A 13 7.29 -12.38 -5.31
CA LYS A 13 8.33 -12.09 -6.32
C LYS A 13 8.96 -10.72 -6.04
N PRO A 14 10.12 -10.39 -6.63
CA PRO A 14 10.71 -9.06 -6.52
C PRO A 14 9.65 -7.97 -6.80
N LEU A 15 9.52 -7.00 -5.89
CA LEU A 15 8.39 -6.07 -5.93
C LEU A 15 8.27 -5.31 -7.26
N LEU A 16 9.39 -5.00 -7.90
CA LEU A 16 9.44 -4.30 -9.18
C LEU A 16 8.88 -5.11 -10.36
N GLU A 17 8.63 -6.41 -10.17
CA GLU A 17 7.98 -7.25 -11.18
C GLU A 17 6.45 -7.18 -11.15
N TYR A 18 5.83 -6.52 -10.17
CA TYR A 18 4.38 -6.32 -10.12
C TYR A 18 3.97 -5.08 -10.93
N ASP A 19 2.89 -5.19 -11.70
CA ASP A 19 2.41 -4.11 -12.58
C ASP A 19 1.98 -2.88 -11.77
N SER A 20 1.34 -3.12 -10.63
CA SER A 20 0.92 -2.06 -9.70
C SER A 20 2.08 -1.33 -9.06
N VAL A 21 3.21 -2.01 -8.81
CA VAL A 21 4.43 -1.38 -8.26
C VAL A 21 5.12 -0.55 -9.33
N ARG A 22 5.21 -1.05 -10.57
CA ARG A 22 5.75 -0.26 -11.69
C ARG A 22 4.93 1.00 -11.93
N THR A 23 3.60 0.89 -11.93
CA THR A 23 2.68 2.03 -12.01
C THR A 23 2.95 3.06 -10.91
N TRP A 24 3.22 2.59 -9.69
CA TRP A 24 3.56 3.47 -8.56
C TRP A 24 4.90 4.18 -8.75
N MET A 25 5.96 3.46 -9.15
CA MET A 25 7.27 4.05 -9.37
C MET A 25 7.27 5.06 -10.51
N ASP A 26 6.59 4.76 -11.61
CA ASP A 26 6.47 5.68 -12.74
C ASP A 26 5.69 6.95 -12.36
N GLY A 27 4.61 6.80 -11.59
CA GLY A 27 3.86 7.94 -11.07
C GLY A 27 4.70 8.82 -10.13
N LEU A 28 5.51 8.21 -9.27
CA LEU A 28 6.42 8.94 -8.38
C LEU A 28 7.48 9.72 -9.15
N ARG A 29 8.11 9.11 -10.18
CA ARG A 29 9.08 9.79 -11.05
C ARG A 29 8.48 11.03 -11.71
N GLN A 30 7.24 10.93 -12.19
CA GLN A 30 6.55 12.02 -12.85
C GLN A 30 6.22 13.19 -11.91
N HIS A 31 5.87 12.91 -10.65
CA HIS A 31 5.45 13.94 -9.70
C HIS A 31 6.59 14.55 -8.87
N TRP A 32 7.67 13.79 -8.62
CA TRP A 32 8.71 14.21 -7.70
C TRP A 32 10.00 14.70 -8.39
N GLY A 33 10.20 14.36 -9.67
CA GLY A 33 11.35 14.82 -10.47
C GLY A 33 12.68 14.12 -10.17
N GLY A 34 12.70 13.13 -9.27
CA GLY A 34 13.84 12.28 -8.93
C GLY A 34 13.50 10.79 -9.05
N ASP A 35 14.50 9.92 -8.85
CA ASP A 35 14.32 8.46 -8.95
C ASP A 35 13.97 7.84 -7.58
N PRO A 36 12.72 7.41 -7.36
CA PRO A 36 12.27 6.93 -6.06
C PRO A 36 13.01 5.66 -5.60
N GLU A 37 13.59 4.91 -6.52
CA GLU A 37 14.35 3.69 -6.21
C GLU A 37 15.72 3.99 -5.58
N THR A 38 16.31 5.15 -5.87
CA THR A 38 17.64 5.53 -5.35
C THR A 38 17.56 6.57 -4.23
N GLU A 39 16.50 7.39 -4.21
CA GLU A 39 16.36 8.49 -3.24
C GLU A 39 15.60 8.10 -1.96
N ASP A 40 14.82 7.01 -1.97
CA ASP A 40 14.10 6.50 -0.78
C ASP A 40 14.19 4.97 -0.69
N LEU A 41 15.38 4.48 -0.31
CA LEU A 41 15.71 3.06 -0.21
C LEU A 41 14.79 2.27 0.75
N GLU A 42 14.11 2.93 1.69
CA GLU A 42 13.19 2.28 2.62
C GLU A 42 11.80 2.02 2.03
N ARG A 43 11.45 2.62 0.89
CA ARG A 43 10.10 2.59 0.31
C ARG A 43 9.61 1.20 -0.02
N LEU A 44 10.41 0.46 -0.81
CA LEU A 44 10.09 -0.90 -1.21
C LEU A 44 10.07 -1.85 0.00
N PRO A 45 11.07 -1.84 0.92
CA PRO A 45 11.02 -2.64 2.14
C PRO A 45 9.79 -2.37 3.03
N ILE A 46 9.40 -1.09 3.20
CA ILE A 46 8.18 -0.73 3.95
C ILE A 46 6.95 -1.33 3.28
N PHE A 47 6.80 -1.16 1.97
CA PHE A 47 5.64 -1.68 1.25
C PHE A 47 5.60 -3.21 1.23
N GLU A 48 6.76 -3.88 1.11
CA GLU A 48 6.88 -5.33 1.22
C GLU A 48 6.41 -5.84 2.59
N ALA A 49 6.85 -5.18 3.67
CA ALA A 49 6.45 -5.52 5.02
C ALA A 49 4.93 -5.41 5.20
N PHE A 50 4.29 -4.40 4.60
CA PHE A 50 2.83 -4.30 4.59
C PHE A 50 2.18 -5.47 3.83
N CYS A 51 2.67 -5.81 2.63
CA CYS A 51 2.16 -6.93 1.83
C CYS A 51 2.20 -8.25 2.63
N ARG A 52 3.32 -8.50 3.31
CA ARG A 52 3.49 -9.68 4.19
C ARG A 52 2.55 -9.64 5.39
N GLN A 53 2.39 -8.48 6.04
CA GLN A 53 1.47 -8.32 7.17
C GLN A 53 0.03 -8.68 6.80
N VAL A 54 -0.45 -8.25 5.63
CA VAL A 54 -1.84 -8.49 5.20
C VAL A 54 -2.02 -9.78 4.39
N GLY A 55 -0.93 -10.50 4.12
CA GLY A 55 -0.93 -11.72 3.32
C GLY A 55 -1.47 -11.51 1.90
N ARG A 56 -1.14 -10.37 1.27
CA ARG A 56 -1.54 -10.05 -0.11
C ARG A 56 -0.38 -9.47 -0.90
N ASP A 57 -0.30 -9.86 -2.17
CA ASP A 57 0.63 -9.25 -3.10
C ASP A 57 0.12 -7.89 -3.63
N PRO A 58 0.98 -7.04 -4.22
CA PRO A 58 0.60 -5.71 -4.70
C PRO A 58 -0.57 -5.70 -5.69
N ASP A 59 -0.61 -6.63 -6.65
CA ASP A 59 -1.64 -6.66 -7.68
C ASP A 59 -2.98 -7.15 -7.11
N GLN A 60 -2.96 -8.07 -6.13
CA GLN A 60 -4.13 -8.46 -5.36
C GLN A 60 -4.72 -7.28 -4.58
N ILE A 61 -3.90 -6.47 -3.91
CA ILE A 61 -4.34 -5.27 -3.20
C ILE A 61 -5.11 -4.33 -4.15
N VAL A 62 -4.56 -4.07 -5.35
CA VAL A 62 -5.23 -3.22 -6.35
C VAL A 62 -6.53 -3.86 -6.86
N LYS A 63 -6.55 -5.18 -7.08
CA LYS A 63 -7.75 -5.92 -7.52
C LYS A 63 -8.86 -5.91 -6.47
N GLU A 64 -8.52 -5.96 -5.19
CA GLU A 64 -9.48 -5.91 -4.09
C GLU A 64 -10.06 -4.51 -3.87
N THR A 65 -9.32 -3.47 -4.27
CA THR A 65 -9.71 -2.05 -4.11
C THR A 65 -10.32 -1.42 -5.34
N THR A 66 -10.18 -2.02 -6.52
CA THR A 66 -10.69 -1.47 -7.79
C THR A 66 -11.50 -2.49 -8.60
N MET A 67 -12.24 -1.99 -9.58
CA MET A 67 -12.94 -2.80 -10.58
C MET A 67 -13.06 -2.02 -11.89
N ILE A 68 -13.26 -2.74 -12.99
CA ILE A 68 -13.69 -2.15 -14.26
C ILE A 68 -15.21 -2.30 -14.36
N LYS A 69 -15.91 -1.18 -14.56
CA LYS A 69 -17.35 -1.13 -14.82
C LYS A 69 -17.59 -0.25 -16.06
N ASN A 70 -18.20 -0.81 -17.10
CA ASN A 70 -18.44 -0.13 -18.38
C ASN A 70 -17.16 0.46 -19.00
N GLY A 71 -16.06 -0.29 -18.99
CA GLY A 71 -14.76 0.17 -19.50
C GLY A 71 -14.05 1.22 -18.62
N GLN A 72 -14.67 1.67 -17.53
CA GLN A 72 -14.10 2.65 -16.62
C GLN A 72 -13.63 2.00 -15.32
N ARG A 73 -12.45 2.43 -14.83
CA ARG A 73 -11.97 2.05 -13.50
C ARG A 73 -12.82 2.72 -12.43
N ARG A 74 -13.26 1.95 -11.43
CA ARG A 74 -14.04 2.38 -10.28
C ARG A 74 -13.44 1.80 -9.00
N ILE A 75 -13.58 2.52 -7.90
CA ILE A 75 -13.13 2.08 -6.58
C ILE A 75 -14.18 1.16 -5.95
N ARG A 76 -13.75 0.04 -5.39
CA ARG A 76 -14.56 -0.81 -4.51
C ARG A 76 -14.54 -0.19 -3.11
N ILE A 77 -15.65 0.42 -2.68
CA ILE A 77 -15.74 1.13 -1.40
C ILE A 77 -15.37 0.21 -0.22
N GLN A 78 -15.86 -1.04 -0.21
CA GLN A 78 -15.52 -2.02 0.83
C GLN A 78 -14.01 -2.32 0.87
N GLY A 79 -13.38 -2.56 -0.29
CA GLY A 79 -11.94 -2.78 -0.37
C GLY A 79 -11.15 -1.56 0.09
N ARG A 80 -11.51 -0.37 -0.38
CA ARG A 80 -10.88 0.89 0.05
C ARG A 80 -10.94 1.06 1.58
N ASN A 81 -12.12 0.87 2.18
CA ASN A 81 -12.30 1.04 3.62
C ASN A 81 -11.51 -0.02 4.42
N ARG A 82 -11.48 -1.27 3.95
CA ARG A 82 -10.67 -2.33 4.54
C ARG A 82 -9.18 -1.97 4.56
N TYR A 83 -8.63 -1.54 3.42
CA TYR A 83 -7.21 -1.19 3.36
C TYR A 83 -6.88 0.10 4.11
N ALA A 84 -7.79 1.06 4.21
CA ALA A 84 -7.61 2.21 5.10
C ALA A 84 -7.45 1.78 6.56
N ALA A 85 -8.32 0.89 7.05
CA ALA A 85 -8.24 0.35 8.40
C ALA A 85 -6.95 -0.47 8.64
N LEU A 86 -6.60 -1.37 7.71
CA LEU A 86 -5.36 -2.16 7.81
C LEU A 86 -4.10 -1.29 7.84
N ILE A 87 -4.08 -0.16 7.14
CA ILE A 87 -2.96 0.79 7.18
C ILE A 87 -2.88 1.46 8.55
N GLU A 88 -4.00 1.86 9.13
CA GLU A 88 -4.06 2.47 10.47
C GLU A 88 -3.59 1.47 11.53
N GLU A 89 -4.14 0.25 11.53
CA GLU A 89 -3.76 -0.84 12.44
C GLU A 89 -2.27 -1.15 12.32
N TRP A 90 -1.75 -1.32 11.10
CA TRP A 90 -0.34 -1.63 10.88
C TRP A 90 0.56 -0.48 11.31
N GLN A 91 0.21 0.77 10.99
CA GLN A 91 0.96 1.96 11.40
C GLN A 91 1.12 2.04 12.92
N ASP A 92 0.11 1.61 13.69
CA ASP A 92 0.16 1.63 15.15
C ASP A 92 1.11 0.59 15.74
N THR A 93 1.34 -0.52 15.03
CA THR A 93 2.34 -1.56 15.38
C THR A 93 3.79 -1.15 15.13
N VAL A 94 4.05 -0.12 14.31
CA VAL A 94 5.41 0.32 13.98
C VAL A 94 6.06 1.00 15.19
N GLU A 95 7.15 0.45 15.70
CA GLU A 95 7.90 1.07 16.78
C GLU A 95 8.60 2.37 16.35
N GLY A 96 8.78 3.28 17.30
CA GLY A 96 9.55 4.52 17.13
C GLY A 96 8.70 5.78 17.05
N SER A 97 9.25 6.82 16.42
CA SER A 97 8.67 8.16 16.44
C SER A 97 7.37 8.25 15.63
N ARG A 98 6.54 9.26 15.98
CA ARG A 98 5.33 9.59 15.20
C ARG A 98 5.64 9.82 13.71
N PHE A 99 6.80 10.41 13.39
CA PHE A 99 7.24 10.62 12.01
C PHE A 99 7.52 9.30 11.29
N ARG A 100 8.12 8.32 11.97
CA ARG A 100 8.37 6.99 11.41
C ARG A 100 7.07 6.26 11.13
N LYS A 101 6.14 6.25 12.09
CA LYS A 101 4.77 5.71 11.90
C LYS A 101 4.09 6.35 10.69
N ALA A 102 4.10 7.67 10.62
CA ALA A 102 3.53 8.41 9.50
C ALA A 102 4.19 8.05 8.15
N LYS A 103 5.52 7.92 8.08
CA LYS A 103 6.23 7.48 6.87
C LYS A 103 5.71 6.13 6.40
N TRP A 104 5.60 5.15 7.29
CA TRP A 104 5.15 3.80 6.96
C TRP A 104 3.74 3.77 6.38
N GLY A 105 2.79 4.42 7.06
CA GLY A 105 1.43 4.53 6.55
C GLY A 105 1.37 5.29 5.23
N ASN A 106 2.10 6.41 5.10
CA ASN A 106 2.09 7.23 3.89
C ASN A 106 2.70 6.53 2.68
N THR A 107 3.70 5.66 2.87
CA THR A 107 4.23 4.81 1.80
C THR A 107 3.14 3.94 1.18
N VAL A 108 2.33 3.26 2.00
CA VAL A 108 1.24 2.40 1.50
C VAL A 108 0.12 3.24 0.88
N ARG A 109 -0.24 4.37 1.49
CA ARG A 109 -1.22 5.31 0.93
C ARG A 109 -0.78 5.83 -0.45
N SER A 110 0.51 6.14 -0.60
CA SER A 110 1.09 6.58 -1.87
C SER A 110 0.94 5.51 -2.96
N PHE A 111 1.24 4.24 -2.65
CA PHE A 111 1.03 3.13 -3.58
C PHE A 111 -0.43 3.05 -4.05
N LEU A 112 -1.39 3.12 -3.12
CA LEU A 112 -2.82 3.03 -3.42
C LEU A 112 -3.29 4.21 -4.30
N ILE A 113 -2.86 5.43 -3.99
CA ILE A 113 -3.24 6.64 -4.75
C ILE A 113 -2.76 6.55 -6.20
N HIS A 114 -1.50 6.17 -6.44
CA HIS A 114 -0.98 6.04 -7.80
C HIS A 114 -1.65 4.90 -8.59
N ASN A 115 -2.19 3.89 -7.91
CA ASN A 115 -2.98 2.81 -8.52
C ASN A 115 -4.48 3.13 -8.68
N GLY A 116 -4.87 4.40 -8.47
CA GLY A 116 -6.23 4.90 -8.68
C GLY A 116 -7.17 4.67 -7.50
N VAL A 117 -6.63 4.37 -6.31
CA VAL A 117 -7.38 4.23 -5.06
C VAL A 117 -7.21 5.50 -4.25
N LEU A 118 -8.07 6.48 -4.51
CA LEU A 118 -8.14 7.69 -3.71
C LEU A 118 -8.60 7.33 -2.29
N LEU A 119 -7.69 7.49 -1.33
CA LEU A 119 -8.01 7.41 0.09
C LEU A 119 -8.53 8.77 0.53
N GLN A 120 -9.66 8.81 1.22
CA GLN A 120 -10.09 10.04 1.86
C GLN A 120 -9.05 10.40 2.92
N SER A 121 -8.43 11.56 2.81
CA SER A 121 -7.73 12.17 3.92
C SER A 121 -8.79 12.37 5.00
N GLY A 122 -8.70 11.61 6.10
CA GLY A 122 -9.60 11.82 7.23
C GLY A 122 -9.42 13.25 7.72
N ILE A 123 -10.33 14.15 7.33
CA ILE A 123 -10.65 15.29 8.17
C ILE A 123 -11.58 14.69 9.22
N GLN A 124 -10.99 14.35 10.37
CA GLN A 124 -11.75 14.23 11.61
C GLN A 124 -12.28 15.63 11.92
N THR A 125 -13.53 15.90 11.56
CA THR A 125 -14.30 17.01 12.15
C THR A 125 -14.98 16.53 13.42
#